data_AF-K2ES91-F1
#
_entry.id   AF-K2ES91-F1
#
_cell.length_a   1.000
_cell.length_b   1.000
_cell.length_c   1.000
_cell.angle_alpha   90.00
_cell.angle_beta   90.00
_cell.angle_gamma   90.00
#
_symmetry.space_group_name_H-M   'P 1'
#
loop_
_entity.id
_entity.type
_entity.pdbx_description
1 polymer ?
#
loop_
_entity_poly.entity_id
_entity_poly.type
_entity_poly.pdbx_seq_one_letter_code
_entity_poly.pdbx_strand_id
1 'polypeptide(L)'
;MTSKTKFVSDEFFKEFKDRHFFTIDDLYIFGLFGTKYAVRQALDSGVLPFIQISKRRRIVPKIALLEYLRINLTNNRNSKSKIYENN
;
A
#
# COMPACT_ATOMS: atom_id res chain seq x y z
N MET A 1 -20.52 -7.90 -10.66
CA MET A 1 -19.27 -7.31 -11.19
C MET A 1 -18.33 -7.01 -10.03
N THR A 2 -17.25 -7.78 -9.87
CA THR A 2 -16.19 -7.44 -8.91
C THR A 2 -15.38 -6.28 -9.48
N SER A 3 -15.24 -5.19 -8.73
CA SER A 3 -14.42 -4.07 -9.21
C SER A 3 -12.97 -4.55 -9.41
N LYS A 4 -12.29 -4.09 -10.48
CA LYS A 4 -10.87 -4.38 -10.77
C LYS A 4 -9.94 -4.17 -9.55
N THR A 5 -10.32 -3.32 -8.60
CA THR A 5 -9.56 -3.07 -7.35
C THR A 5 -9.59 -4.28 -6.44
N LYS A 6 -10.79 -4.87 -6.27
CA LYS A 6 -10.99 -6.05 -5.44
C LYS A 6 -10.17 -7.21 -6.00
N PHE A 7 -10.10 -7.32 -7.32
CA PHE A 7 -9.30 -8.35 -7.99
C PHE A 7 -7.78 -8.19 -7.73
N VAL A 8 -7.24 -6.97 -7.90
CA VAL A 8 -5.80 -6.71 -7.67
C VAL A 8 -5.42 -6.86 -6.20
N SER A 9 -6.25 -6.38 -5.26
CA SER A 9 -5.97 -6.58 -3.82
C SER A 9 -6.05 -8.05 -3.43
N ASP A 10 -7.03 -8.78 -3.93
CA ASP A 10 -7.26 -10.17 -3.53
C ASP A 10 -6.21 -11.12 -4.12
N GLU A 11 -5.70 -10.88 -5.33
CA GLU A 11 -4.56 -11.64 -5.89
C GLU A 11 -3.24 -11.28 -5.19
N PHE A 12 -2.98 -9.99 -5.01
CA PHE A 12 -1.73 -9.54 -4.43
C PHE A 12 -1.51 -10.03 -3.00
N PHE A 13 -2.58 -10.14 -2.21
CA PHE A 13 -2.50 -10.62 -0.83
C PHE A 13 -2.85 -12.10 -0.67
N LYS A 14 -3.18 -12.83 -1.74
CA LYS A 14 -3.46 -14.27 -1.67
C LYS A 14 -2.27 -15.05 -1.13
N GLU A 15 -1.06 -14.71 -1.59
CA GLU A 15 0.20 -15.30 -1.12
C GLU A 15 0.57 -14.88 0.31
N PHE A 16 -0.09 -13.86 0.85
CA PHE A 16 0.17 -13.28 2.18
C PHE A 16 -1.06 -13.35 3.08
N LYS A 17 -1.92 -14.35 2.86
CA LYS A 17 -3.20 -14.48 3.57
C LYS A 17 -2.99 -14.51 5.09
N ASP A 18 -1.99 -15.26 5.55
CA ASP A 18 -1.71 -15.48 6.97
C ASP A 18 -0.71 -14.47 7.58
N ARG A 19 -0.16 -13.56 6.77
CA ARG A 19 0.72 -12.50 7.29
C ARG A 19 -0.10 -11.36 7.85
N HIS A 20 0.23 -10.91 9.06
CA HIS A 20 -0.39 -9.75 9.71
C HIS A 20 0.46 -8.48 9.66
N PHE A 21 1.75 -8.61 9.34
CA PHE A 21 2.71 -7.52 9.35
C PHE A 21 3.64 -7.62 8.15
N PHE A 22 4.08 -6.46 7.65
CA PHE A 22 4.93 -6.32 6.48
C PHE A 22 6.15 -5.47 6.83
N THR A 23 7.32 -5.90 6.38
CA THR A 23 8.57 -5.18 6.54
C THR A 23 8.75 -4.15 5.43
N ILE A 24 9.75 -3.27 5.56
CA ILE A 24 10.18 -2.37 4.49
C ILE A 24 10.51 -3.15 3.20
N ASP A 25 11.12 -4.32 3.33
CA ASP A 25 11.50 -5.15 2.19
C ASP A 25 10.26 -5.73 1.50
N ASP A 26 9.26 -6.17 2.25
CA ASP A 26 7.99 -6.62 1.68
C ASP A 26 7.33 -5.49 0.87
N LEU A 27 7.25 -4.27 1.42
CA LEU A 27 6.67 -3.12 0.73
C LEU A 27 7.45 -2.75 -0.54
N TYR A 28 8.77 -2.88 -0.52
CA TYR A 28 9.60 -2.68 -1.72
C TYR A 28 9.35 -3.78 -2.78
N ILE A 29 9.31 -5.06 -2.38
CA ILE A 29 9.00 -6.18 -3.28
C ILE A 29 7.62 -6.00 -3.90
N PHE A 30 6.70 -5.42 -3.14
CA PHE A 30 5.38 -5.04 -3.58
C PHE A 30 5.34 -3.90 -4.61
N GLY A 31 6.48 -3.31 -4.95
CA GLY A 31 6.57 -2.17 -5.85
C GLY A 31 6.07 -0.86 -5.23
N LEU A 32 5.87 -0.81 -3.91
CA LEU A 32 5.42 0.40 -3.24
C LEU A 32 6.59 1.36 -3.08
N PHE A 33 6.35 2.63 -3.42
CA PHE A 33 7.31 3.74 -3.30
C PHE A 33 8.59 3.62 -4.15
N GLY A 34 8.75 2.54 -4.93
CA GLY A 34 9.82 2.35 -5.91
C GLY A 34 11.18 1.90 -5.35
N THR A 35 11.60 2.35 -4.16
CA THR A 35 12.87 1.92 -3.53
C THR A 35 12.72 1.72 -2.02
N LYS A 36 13.59 0.90 -1.41
CA LYS A 36 13.64 0.74 0.06
C LYS A 36 13.86 2.07 0.80
N TYR A 37 14.61 3.00 0.20
CA TYR A 37 14.83 4.34 0.75
C TYR A 37 13.52 5.14 0.76
N ALA A 38 12.80 5.14 -0.35
CA ALA A 38 11.52 5.82 -0.45
C ALA A 38 10.45 5.21 0.47
N VAL A 39 10.46 3.89 0.68
CA VAL A 39 9.62 3.25 1.70
C VAL A 39 9.94 3.81 3.09
N ARG A 40 11.22 3.92 3.46
CA ARG A 40 11.61 4.51 4.76
C ARG A 40 11.13 5.95 4.90
N GLN A 41 11.34 6.77 3.87
CA GLN A 41 10.87 8.15 3.83
C GLN A 41 9.35 8.25 3.96
N ALA A 42 8.59 7.36 3.32
CA ALA A 42 7.14 7.30 3.47
C ALA A 42 6.73 6.96 4.93
N LEU A 43 7.45 6.05 5.59
CA LEU A 43 7.20 5.76 7.00
C LEU A 43 7.58 6.92 7.92
N ASP A 44 8.73 7.56 7.69
CA ASP A 44 9.20 8.69 8.49
C ASP A 44 8.30 9.93 8.34
N SER A 45 7.70 10.12 7.17
CA SER A 45 6.72 11.20 6.90
C SER A 45 5.29 10.86 7.33
N GLY A 46 5.05 9.66 7.88
CA GLY A 46 3.74 9.26 8.39
C GLY A 46 2.73 8.84 7.32
N VAL A 47 3.15 8.58 6.08
CA VAL A 47 2.27 8.10 4.99
C VAL A 47 1.66 6.74 5.33
N LEU A 48 2.39 5.90 6.05
CA LEU A 48 1.94 4.60 6.52
C LEU A 48 2.26 4.44 8.01
N PRO A 49 1.29 4.02 8.84
CA PRO A 49 1.55 3.65 10.22
C PRO A 49 2.54 2.49 10.30
N PHE A 50 3.45 2.55 11.27
CA PHE A 50 4.36 1.44 11.54
C PHE A 50 4.53 1.21 13.04
N ILE A 51 4.94 -0.01 13.39
CA ILE A 51 5.38 -0.39 14.72
C ILE A 51 6.90 -0.55 14.66
N GLN A 52 7.60 0.16 15.56
CA GLN A 52 9.04 0.01 15.75
C GLN A 52 9.31 -1.21 16.66
N ILE A 53 9.88 -2.28 16.12
CA ILE A 53 10.23 -3.48 16.90
C ILE A 53 11.62 -3.31 17.55
N SER A 54 12.55 -2.71 16.82
CA SER A 54 13.92 -2.44 17.29
C SER A 54 14.46 -1.23 16.55
N LYS A 55 15.57 -0.62 16.99
CA LYS A 55 16.16 0.59 16.36
C LYS A 55 16.26 0.55 14.83
N ARG A 56 16.46 -0.64 14.23
CA ARG A 56 16.58 -0.83 12.77
C ARG A 56 15.40 -1.54 12.11
N ARG A 57 14.43 -2.04 12.88
CA ARG A 57 13.32 -2.85 12.36
C ARG A 57 11.98 -2.17 12.62
N ARG A 58 11.28 -1.87 11.52
CA ARG A 58 9.91 -1.37 11.48
C ARG A 58 9.04 -2.35 10.71
N ILE A 59 7.80 -2.49 11.15
CA ILE A 59 6.79 -3.29 10.47
C ILE A 59 5.51 -2.47 10.30
N VAL A 60 4.79 -2.73 9.22
CA VAL A 60 3.52 -2.12 8.88
C VAL A 60 2.41 -3.15 9.09
N PRO A 61 1.39 -2.86 9.91
CA PRO A 61 0.23 -3.73 10.06
C PRO A 61 -0.53 -3.89 8.75
N LYS A 62 -0.99 -5.12 8.46
CA LYS A 62 -1.78 -5.44 7.26
C LYS A 62 -3.00 -4.54 7.09
N ILE A 63 -3.70 -4.26 8.19
CA ILE A 63 -4.90 -3.40 8.18
C ILE A 63 -4.57 -1.99 7.65
N ALA A 64 -3.46 -1.40 8.11
CA ALA A 64 -3.01 -0.08 7.71
C ALA A 64 -2.56 -0.05 6.24
N LEU A 65 -1.87 -1.10 5.80
CA LEU A 65 -1.49 -1.24 4.40
C LEU A 65 -2.71 -1.35 3.47
N LEU A 66 -3.72 -2.14 3.86
CA LEU A 66 -4.95 -2.29 3.09
C LEU A 66 -5.73 -0.98 3.00
N GLU A 67 -5.80 -0.24 4.09
CA GLU A 67 -6.44 1.09 4.12
C GLU A 67 -5.72 2.07 3.19
N TYR A 68 -4.39 2.15 3.28
CA TYR A 68 -3.57 2.97 2.39
C TYR A 68 -3.82 2.63 0.91
N LEU A 69 -3.79 1.35 0.55
CA LEU A 69 -4.02 0.91 -0.83
C LEU A 69 -5.43 1.24 -1.29
N ARG A 70 -6.44 1.04 -0.44
CA ARG A 70 -7.82 1.37 -0.75
C ARG A 70 -7.95 2.86 -1.12
N ILE A 71 -7.44 3.75 -0.27
CA ILE A 71 -7.50 5.22 -0.47
C ILE A 71 -6.80 5.63 -1.77
N ASN A 72 -5.57 5.17 -1.98
CA ASN A 72 -4.77 5.54 -3.15
C ASN A 72 -5.31 4.99 -4.47
N LEU A 73 -5.94 3.82 -4.45
CA LEU A 73 -6.60 3.25 -5.63
C LEU A 73 -7.95 3.93 -5.93
N THR A 74 -8.70 4.37 -4.92
CA THR A 74 -9.93 5.16 -5.14
C THR A 74 -9.62 6.56 -5.67
N ASN A 75 -8.60 7.23 -5.13
CA ASN A 75 -8.21 8.57 -5.58
C ASN A 75 -7.76 8.56 -7.04
N ASN A 76 -6.98 7.55 -7.46
CA ASN A 76 -6.59 7.39 -8.86
C ASN A 76 -7.76 7.20 -9.84
N ARG A 77 -8.91 6.71 -9.39
CA ARG A 77 -10.11 6.57 -10.25
C ARG A 77 -10.84 7.87 -10.43
N ASN A 78 -11.03 8.62 -9.35
CA ASN A 78 -11.70 9.92 -9.37
C ASN A 78 -10.88 10.96 -10.14
N SER A 79 -9.55 10.85 -10.12
CA SER A 79 -8.67 11.69 -10.96
C SER A 79 -8.79 11.37 -12.45
N LYS A 80 -9.04 10.11 -12.81
CA LYS A 80 -9.22 9.72 -14.22
C LYS A 80 -10.60 10.10 -14.75
N SER A 81 -11.67 9.99 -13.98
CA SER A 81 -13.02 10.36 -14.44
C SER A 81 -13.15 11.86 -14.75
N LYS A 82 -12.47 12.72 -14.00
CA LYS A 82 -12.44 14.17 -14.27
C LYS A 82 -11.75 14.57 -15.58
N ILE A 83 -10.90 13.71 -16.14
CA ILE A 83 -10.19 13.99 -17.40
C ILE A 83 -11.12 13.74 -18.61
N TYR A 84 -12.15 12.91 -18.46
CA TYR A 84 -13.06 12.56 -19.56
C TYR A 84 -14.36 13.37 -19.60
N GLU A 85 -14.67 14.19 -18.58
CA GLU A 85 -15.86 15.06 -18.57
C GLU A 85 -15.62 16.45 -19.19
N ASN A 86 -14.36 16.79 -19.53
CA ASN A 86 -13.98 18.08 -20.10
C ASN A 86 -13.62 18.02 -21.60
N ASN A 87 -14.01 16.96 -22.32
CA ASN A 87 -13.88 16.87 -23.78
C ASN A 87 -15.23 16.74 -24.45
#